data_AF-A0A059FKI8-F1
#
_entry.id   AF-A0A059FKI8-F1
#
_cell.length_a   1.000
_cell.length_b   1.000
_cell.length_c   1.000
_cell.angle_alpha   90.00
_cell.angle_beta   90.00
_cell.angle_gamma   90.00
#
_symmetry.space_group_name_H-M   'P 1'
#
loop_
_entity.id
_entity.type
_entity.pdbx_description
1 polymer ?
#
loop_
_entity_poly.entity_id
_entity_poly.type
_entity_poly.pdbx_seq_one_letter_code
_entity_poly.pdbx_strand_id
1 'polypeptide(L)'
;MPGGFAMRAHPAPETKPLGLDDAIRLLEAGEGADICVDLGDGRLARADGPRGREGLLQRLRGHKMMLALASGAADLSRFSAAPRSLTIAPGVQEILDAATQRD
;
A
#
# COMPACT_ATOMS: atom_id res chain seq x y z
N MET A 1 35.60 -15.77 -21.09
CA MET A 1 35.21 -14.35 -20.99
C MET A 1 33.90 -14.27 -20.21
N PRO A 2 33.90 -13.88 -18.92
CA PRO A 2 32.65 -13.77 -18.18
C PRO A 2 31.95 -12.47 -18.57
N GLY A 3 30.75 -12.58 -19.16
CA GLY A 3 29.89 -11.47 -19.49
C GLY A 3 29.34 -10.83 -18.22
N GLY A 4 29.91 -9.70 -17.81
CA GLY A 4 29.39 -8.89 -16.72
C GLY A 4 28.04 -8.31 -17.12
N PHE A 5 26.99 -8.66 -16.39
CA PHE A 5 25.73 -7.92 -16.42
C PHE A 5 26.03 -6.51 -15.90
N ALA A 6 26.23 -5.57 -16.82
CA ALA A 6 26.35 -4.16 -16.49
C ALA A 6 25.00 -3.70 -15.90
N MET A 7 24.95 -3.55 -14.57
CA MET A 7 23.88 -2.79 -13.92
C MET A 7 23.90 -1.39 -14.52
N ARG A 8 22.94 -1.10 -15.41
CA ARG A 8 22.68 0.25 -15.88
C ARG A 8 22.10 1.03 -14.70
N ALA A 9 22.98 1.65 -13.92
CA ALA A 9 22.60 2.74 -13.04
C ALA A 9 22.01 3.85 -13.92
N HIS A 10 20.68 3.91 -14.00
CA HIS A 10 20.03 5.06 -14.60
C HIS A 10 20.33 6.26 -13.70
N PRO A 11 20.93 7.35 -14.22
CA PRO A 11 21.13 8.54 -13.43
C PRO A 11 19.76 8.96 -12.89
N ALA A 12 19.65 9.03 -11.57
CA ALA A 12 18.44 9.50 -10.93
C ALA A 12 18.13 10.90 -11.49
N PRO A 13 16.92 11.14 -12.05
CA PRO A 13 16.54 12.49 -12.42
C PRO A 13 16.73 13.41 -11.20
N GLU A 14 17.25 14.61 -11.44
CA GLU A 14 17.49 15.67 -10.45
C GLU A 14 16.19 16.25 -9.85
N THR A 15 15.09 15.51 -9.93
CA THR A 15 13.83 15.87 -9.29
C THR A 15 13.99 15.74 -7.79
N LYS A 16 13.92 16.90 -7.10
CA LYS A 16 13.85 16.99 -5.64
C LYS A 16 12.82 15.97 -5.12
N PRO A 17 13.21 15.07 -4.18
CA PRO A 17 12.28 14.12 -3.61
C PRO A 17 11.08 14.83 -2.98
N LEU A 18 9.89 14.31 -3.27
CA LEU A 18 8.63 14.79 -2.72
C LEU A 18 8.36 14.11 -1.37
N GLY A 19 7.72 14.85 -0.47
CA GLY A 19 7.17 14.25 0.75
C GLY A 19 6.04 13.28 0.44
N LEU A 20 5.82 12.33 1.35
CA LEU A 20 4.84 11.25 1.19
C LEU A 20 3.43 11.75 0.83
N ASP A 21 2.91 12.75 1.52
CA ASP A 21 1.56 13.27 1.31
C ASP A 21 1.39 14.00 -0.02
N ASP A 22 2.38 14.81 -0.40
CA ASP A 22 2.34 15.55 -1.66
C ASP A 22 2.47 14.60 -2.86
N ALA A 23 3.30 13.58 -2.75
CA ALA A 23 3.42 12.53 -3.76
C ALA A 23 2.10 11.76 -3.94
N ILE A 24 1.41 11.41 -2.84
CA ILE A 24 0.10 10.76 -2.92
C ILE A 24 -0.92 11.65 -3.64
N ARG A 25 -1.01 12.93 -3.28
CA ARG A 25 -1.94 13.88 -3.91
C ARG A 25 -1.70 14.02 -5.41
N LEU A 26 -0.44 14.16 -5.84
CA LEU A 26 -0.11 14.27 -7.25
C LEU A 26 -0.47 13.00 -8.02
N LEU A 27 -0.12 11.83 -7.48
CA LEU A 27 -0.47 10.55 -8.11
C LEU A 27 -1.99 10.35 -8.21
N GLU A 28 -2.76 10.78 -7.22
CA GLU A 28 -4.23 10.74 -7.23
C GLU A 28 -4.84 11.68 -8.27
N ALA A 29 -4.21 12.83 -8.51
CA ALA A 29 -4.59 13.77 -9.57
C ALA A 29 -4.24 13.27 -10.99
N GLY A 30 -3.59 12.11 -11.11
CA GLY A 30 -3.05 11.65 -12.39
C GLY A 30 -1.80 12.41 -12.83
N GLU A 31 -1.17 13.15 -11.91
CA GLU A 31 0.09 13.87 -12.10
C GLU A 31 1.27 13.10 -11.47
N GLY A 32 2.50 13.46 -11.83
CA GLY A 32 3.69 12.82 -11.28
C GLY A 32 4.28 11.69 -12.13
N ALA A 33 4.53 11.97 -13.41
CA ALA A 33 5.53 11.22 -14.16
C ALA A 33 6.91 11.42 -13.50
N ASP A 34 7.70 10.35 -13.41
CA ASP A 34 9.09 10.36 -12.91
C ASP A 34 9.29 10.96 -11.50
N ILE A 35 8.27 10.86 -10.63
CA ILE A 35 8.39 11.34 -9.25
C ILE A 35 9.29 10.43 -8.41
N CYS A 36 10.12 11.07 -7.59
CA CYS A 36 10.87 10.45 -6.52
C CYS A 36 10.22 10.85 -5.19
N VAL A 37 9.93 9.86 -4.35
CA VAL A 37 9.27 10.09 -3.05
C VAL A 37 10.25 9.79 -1.94
N ASP A 38 10.41 10.72 -1.00
CA ASP A 38 11.17 10.52 0.23
C ASP A 38 10.31 9.80 1.27
N LEU A 39 10.79 8.66 1.75
CA LEU A 39 10.15 7.87 2.80
C LEU A 39 10.80 8.09 4.18
N GLY A 40 11.78 8.98 4.27
CA GLY A 40 12.63 9.15 5.45
C GLY A 40 13.82 8.20 5.47
N ASP A 41 14.77 8.47 6.38
CA ASP A 41 15.96 7.65 6.61
C ASP A 41 16.81 7.37 5.34
N GLY A 42 16.81 8.33 4.41
CA GLY A 42 17.53 8.21 3.13
C GLY A 42 16.88 7.24 2.15
N ARG A 43 15.65 6.78 2.41
CA ARG A 43 14.92 5.84 1.55
C ARG A 43 14.08 6.58 0.54
N LEU A 44 14.25 6.21 -0.73
CA LEU A 44 13.50 6.78 -1.85
C LEU A 44 12.62 5.73 -2.52
N ALA A 45 11.46 6.16 -3.01
CA ALA A 45 10.54 5.33 -3.78
C ALA A 45 10.20 5.94 -5.15
N ARG A 46 10.07 5.08 -6.16
CA ARG A 46 9.80 5.43 -7.55
C ARG A 46 8.84 4.44 -8.22
N ALA A 47 8.37 4.82 -9.41
CA ALA A 47 7.45 4.05 -10.23
C ALA A 47 8.16 3.05 -11.18
N ASP A 48 9.35 2.58 -10.83
CA ASP A 48 10.22 1.76 -11.70
C ASP A 48 9.74 0.30 -11.89
N GLY A 49 8.67 -0.10 -11.19
CA GLY A 49 8.12 -1.45 -11.22
C GLY A 49 7.06 -1.69 -12.29
N PRO A 50 6.63 -2.94 -12.52
CA PRO A 50 5.71 -3.32 -13.60
C PRO A 50 4.30 -2.72 -13.45
N ARG A 51 3.91 -2.33 -12.23
CA ARG A 51 2.63 -1.64 -11.96
C ARG A 51 2.74 -0.11 -12.05
N GLY A 52 3.92 0.42 -12.42
CA GLY A 52 4.17 1.83 -12.62
C GLY A 52 3.67 2.72 -11.48
N ARG A 53 2.95 3.77 -11.86
CA ARG A 53 2.43 4.82 -10.98
C ARG A 53 1.33 4.34 -10.05
N GLU A 54 0.43 3.47 -10.51
CA GLU A 54 -0.61 2.88 -9.67
C GLU A 54 -0.01 2.01 -8.56
N GLY A 55 0.99 1.19 -8.92
CA GLY A 55 1.72 0.38 -7.95
C GLY A 55 2.48 1.23 -6.93
N LEU A 56 3.06 2.35 -7.36
CA LEU A 56 3.68 3.30 -6.45
C LEU A 56 2.63 3.89 -5.49
N LEU A 57 1.51 4.41 -6.01
CA LEU A 57 0.42 4.98 -5.19
C LEU A 57 -0.08 4.01 -4.13
N GLN A 58 -0.31 2.74 -4.49
CA GLN A 58 -0.74 1.72 -3.55
C GLN A 58 0.28 1.51 -2.42
N ARG A 59 1.58 1.46 -2.75
CA ARG A 59 2.66 1.31 -1.76
C ARG A 59 2.76 2.52 -0.83
N LEU A 60 2.64 3.75 -1.36
CA LEU A 60 2.68 4.96 -0.55
C LEU A 60 1.51 5.04 0.44
N ARG A 61 0.29 4.73 -0.02
CA ARG A 61 -0.90 4.64 0.86
C ARG A 61 -0.70 3.60 1.97
N GLY A 62 -0.19 2.42 1.62
CA GLY A 62 0.13 1.38 2.60
C GLY A 62 1.19 1.84 3.60
N HIS A 63 2.25 2.50 3.13
CA HIS A 63 3.30 3.04 3.99
C HIS A 63 2.75 4.11 4.96
N LYS A 64 1.95 5.06 4.46
CA LYS A 64 1.28 6.07 5.30
C LYS A 64 0.41 5.43 6.38
N MET A 65 -0.34 4.38 6.03
CA MET A 65 -1.14 3.63 6.99
C MET A 65 -0.27 2.96 8.07
N MET A 66 0.83 2.33 7.69
CA MET A 66 1.77 1.69 8.63
C MET A 66 2.44 2.71 9.56
N LEU A 67 2.78 3.90 9.08
CA LEU A 67 3.28 4.99 9.92
C LEU A 67 2.23 5.47 10.93
N ALA A 68 0.99 5.64 10.50
CA ALA A 68 -0.10 6.01 11.39
C ALA A 68 -0.35 4.94 12.46
N LEU A 69 -0.27 3.66 12.08
CA LEU A 69 -0.36 2.53 13.01
C LEU A 69 0.76 2.55 14.05
N ALA A 70 2.01 2.66 13.59
CA ALA A 70 3.19 2.62 14.45
C ALA A 70 3.25 3.81 15.43
N SER A 71 2.76 4.99 15.01
CA SER A 71 2.70 6.18 15.86
C SER A 71 1.52 6.20 16.84
N GLY A 72 0.63 5.20 16.78
CA GLY A 72 -0.62 5.20 17.54
C GLY A 72 -1.62 6.28 17.08
N ALA A 73 -1.34 6.98 15.99
CA ALA A 73 -2.20 8.03 15.43
C ALA A 73 -3.31 7.45 14.53
N ALA A 74 -3.22 6.18 14.14
CA ALA A 74 -4.27 5.50 13.40
C ALA A 74 -5.42 5.12 14.35
N ASP A 75 -6.50 5.89 14.28
CA ASP A 75 -7.79 5.41 14.76
C ASP A 75 -8.30 4.31 13.83
N LEU A 76 -8.06 3.06 14.21
CA LEU A 76 -8.56 1.88 13.51
C LEU A 76 -10.03 1.60 13.78
N SER A 77 -10.68 2.32 14.68
CA SER A 77 -12.11 2.15 14.95
C SER A 77 -12.95 2.40 13.68
N ARG A 78 -12.49 3.28 12.78
CA ARG A 78 -13.12 3.51 11.46
C ARG A 78 -13.00 2.31 10.51
N PHE A 79 -12.03 1.44 10.72
CA PHE A 79 -11.84 0.18 10.00
C PHE A 79 -12.37 -1.03 10.78
N SER A 80 -12.79 -0.83 12.04
CA SER A 80 -13.64 -1.76 12.78
C SER A 80 -15.03 -1.72 12.16
N ALA A 81 -15.13 -2.28 10.95
CA ALA A 81 -16.35 -2.92 10.53
C ALA A 81 -16.52 -4.12 11.48
N ALA A 82 -17.04 -3.89 12.69
CA ALA A 82 -17.76 -4.94 13.37
C ALA A 82 -18.94 -5.27 12.44
N PRO A 83 -19.02 -6.46 11.84
CA PRO A 83 -20.30 -6.88 11.32
C PRO A 83 -21.12 -7.20 12.58
N ARG A 84 -21.81 -6.20 13.15
CA ARG A 84 -22.80 -6.46 14.21
C ARG A 84 -24.01 -7.23 13.67
N SER A 85 -24.01 -7.56 12.40
CA SER A 85 -24.91 -8.53 11.79
C SER A 85 -24.25 -9.00 10.48
N LEU A 86 -23.73 -10.22 10.47
CA LEU A 86 -23.60 -10.96 9.21
C LEU A 86 -25.00 -11.45 8.87
N THR A 87 -25.59 -10.99 7.77
CA THR A 87 -26.82 -11.58 7.24
C THR A 87 -26.47 -12.94 6.66
N ILE A 88 -26.58 -13.99 7.48
CA ILE A 88 -26.35 -15.37 7.07
C ILE A 88 -27.64 -15.87 6.42
N ALA A 89 -27.55 -16.41 5.22
CA ALA A 89 -28.68 -17.05 4.57
C ALA A 89 -29.09 -18.32 5.36
N PRO A 90 -30.39 -18.64 5.50
CA PRO A 90 -30.85 -19.73 6.36
C PRO A 90 -30.13 -21.07 6.13
N GLY A 91 -29.90 -21.46 4.87
CA GLY A 91 -29.20 -22.71 4.55
C GLY A 91 -27.70 -22.73 4.93
N VAL A 92 -27.06 -21.56 5.09
CA VAL A 92 -25.68 -21.48 5.59
C VAL A 92 -25.65 -21.61 7.11
N GLN A 93 -26.69 -21.11 7.80
CA GLN A 93 -26.82 -21.25 9.25
C GLN A 93 -26.98 -22.73 9.64
N GLU A 94 -27.80 -23.50 8.92
CA GLU A 94 -27.99 -24.93 9.17
C GLU A 94 -26.67 -25.73 9.08
N ILE A 95 -25.80 -25.38 8.12
CA ILE A 95 -24.49 -26.02 7.95
C ILE A 95 -23.56 -25.68 9.12
N LEU A 96 -23.54 -24.41 9.53
CA LEU A 96 -22.74 -23.96 10.66
C LEU A 96 -23.18 -24.64 11.96
N ASP A 97 -24.50 -24.71 12.20
CA ASP A 97 -25.08 -25.34 13.38
C ASP A 97 -24.72 -26.84 13.44
N ALA A 98 -24.80 -27.55 12.31
CA ALA A 98 -24.43 -28.95 12.19
C ALA A 98 -22.91 -29.17 12.41
N ALA A 99 -22.07 -28.22 12.00
CA ALA A 99 -20.63 -28.30 12.20
C ALA A 99 -20.24 -28.08 13.68
N THR A 100 -21.00 -27.28 14.43
CA THR A 100 -20.78 -27.03 15.86
C THR A 100 -21.34 -28.11 16.80
N GLN A 101 -22.23 -28.99 16.32
CA GLN A 101 -22.84 -30.07 17.12
C GLN A 101 -22.01 -31.36 17.19
N ARG A 102 -20.75 -31.35 16.71
CA ARG A 102 -19.84 -32.49 16.91
C ARG A 102 -19.19 -32.43 18.30
N ASP A 103 -19.93 -32.92 19.29
CA ASP A 103 -19.41 -33.59 20.50
C ASP A 103 -20.39 -34.71 20.90
#